data_AF-A0AA37NQA9-F1
#
_entry.id   AF-A0AA37NQA9-F1
#
_cell.length_a   1.000
_cell.length_b   1.000
_cell.length_c   1.000
_cell.angle_alpha   90.00
_cell.angle_beta   90.00
_cell.angle_gamma   90.00
#
_symmetry.space_group_name_H-M   'P 1'
#
loop_
_entity.id
_entity.type
_entity.pdbx_description
1 polymer ?
#
loop_
_entity_poly.entity_id
_entity_poly.type
_entity_poly.pdbx_seq_one_letter_code
_entity_poly.pdbx_strand_id
1 'polypeptide(L)'
;MASYIKGLKRKALHIYPAHIVMLFIGFLLANCDFFWNTLHFTEWGNKFWNSSMTIFDFLQSASCLFIEEAKNQINPSAWYLEYEVWLFLIMPLIIGIVNKIGWKYSWGLLLVGLFALFTNQSMYSLVYVIAICCMGALARYITQRCELKFLQNKIILVLWIGVAVFLLSHVYFGVGKTYMLFRGFGAAMIIVTFWKYNFDKIPKVKWLEFLGNISFEFYIVQHVALLAFRPVFVHPVFYLIITLLSTVIIAWILNKYVTAKFLYL
;
A
#
# COMPACT_ATOMS: atom_id res chain seq x y z
N MET A 1 5.12 -20.52 -14.94
CA MET A 1 3.72 -20.14 -14.69
C MET A 1 3.16 -20.75 -13.40
N ALA A 2 3.29 -22.06 -13.17
CA ALA A 2 2.81 -22.73 -11.95
C ALA A 2 3.33 -22.12 -10.63
N SER A 3 4.62 -21.80 -10.54
CA SER A 3 5.20 -21.13 -9.36
C SER A 3 4.63 -19.72 -9.11
N TYR A 4 4.32 -18.98 -10.18
CA TYR A 4 3.68 -17.66 -10.09
C TYR A 4 2.25 -17.76 -9.56
N ILE A 5 1.45 -18.68 -10.10
CA ILE A 5 0.07 -18.91 -9.66
C ILE A 5 0.03 -19.34 -8.19
N LYS A 6 0.97 -20.19 -7.76
CA LYS A 6 1.12 -20.57 -6.34
C LYS A 6 1.43 -19.35 -5.46
N GLY A 7 2.35 -18.48 -5.91
CA GLY A 7 2.65 -17.22 -5.23
C GLY A 7 1.46 -16.26 -5.16
N LEU A 8 0.70 -16.15 -6.25
CA LEU A 8 -0.51 -15.35 -6.34
C LEU A 8 -1.58 -15.85 -5.37
N LYS A 9 -1.85 -17.16 -5.38
CA LYS A 9 -2.80 -17.79 -4.45
C LYS A 9 -2.43 -17.49 -3.00
N ARG A 10 -1.16 -17.67 -2.64
CA ARG A 10 -0.66 -17.39 -1.28
C ARG A 10 -0.86 -15.93 -0.90
N LYS A 11 -0.57 -15.00 -1.80
CA LYS A 11 -0.79 -13.56 -1.57
C LYS A 11 -2.26 -13.23 -1.42
N ALA A 12 -3.11 -13.73 -2.32
CA ALA A 12 -4.55 -13.49 -2.28
C ALA A 12 -5.17 -13.98 -0.96
N LEU A 13 -4.80 -15.19 -0.51
CA LEU A 13 -5.25 -15.77 0.76
C LEU A 13 -4.69 -15.05 1.99
N HIS A 14 -3.55 -14.38 1.88
CA HIS A 14 -3.01 -13.55 2.95
C HIS A 14 -3.74 -12.21 3.06
N ILE A 15 -4.13 -11.64 1.93
CA ILE A 15 -4.62 -10.26 1.82
C ILE A 15 -6.15 -10.17 1.95
N TYR A 16 -6.87 -10.93 1.13
CA TYR A 16 -8.32 -10.78 0.97
C TYR A 16 -9.13 -11.13 2.23
N PRO A 17 -8.80 -12.18 3.01
CA PRO A 17 -9.64 -12.54 4.16
C PRO A 17 -9.75 -11.42 5.21
N ALA A 18 -8.63 -10.85 5.65
CA ALA A 18 -8.65 -9.73 6.60
C ALA A 18 -9.31 -8.48 6.01
N HIS A 19 -9.09 -8.23 4.71
CA HIS A 19 -9.73 -7.13 3.99
C HIS A 19 -11.26 -7.26 3.96
N ILE A 20 -11.80 -8.42 3.59
CA ILE A 20 -13.24 -8.69 3.52
C ILE A 20 -13.89 -8.57 4.91
N VAL A 21 -13.26 -9.13 5.94
CA VAL A 21 -13.77 -9.02 7.32
C VAL A 21 -13.88 -7.56 7.75
N MET A 22 -12.84 -6.75 7.48
CA MET A 22 -12.87 -5.33 7.86
C MET A 22 -13.80 -4.50 7.00
N LEU A 23 -13.94 -4.81 5.70
CA LEU A 23 -14.97 -4.19 4.87
C LEU A 23 -16.36 -4.47 5.41
N PHE A 24 -16.63 -5.71 5.85
CA PHE A 24 -17.92 -6.08 6.40
C PHE A 24 -18.20 -5.35 7.72
N ILE A 25 -17.22 -5.28 8.61
CA ILE A 25 -17.33 -4.49 9.85
C ILE A 25 -17.57 -3.01 9.54
N GLY A 26 -16.81 -2.42 8.62
CA GLY A 26 -16.99 -1.03 8.21
C GLY A 26 -18.36 -0.77 7.59
N PHE A 27 -18.87 -1.70 6.77
CA PHE A 27 -20.22 -1.65 6.22
C PHE A 27 -21.30 -1.65 7.30
N LEU A 28 -21.19 -2.52 8.31
CA LEU A 28 -22.14 -2.56 9.42
C LEU A 28 -22.12 -1.26 10.22
N LEU A 29 -20.93 -0.78 10.58
CA LEU A 29 -20.74 0.44 11.37
C LEU A 29 -21.20 1.70 10.64
N ALA A 30 -20.97 1.78 9.33
CA ALA A 30 -21.46 2.88 8.51
C ALA A 30 -22.99 2.98 8.50
N ASN A 31 -23.68 1.85 8.50
CA ASN A 31 -25.15 1.78 8.52
C ASN A 31 -25.75 1.93 9.94
N CYS A 32 -24.93 2.20 10.96
CA CYS A 32 -25.41 2.58 12.29
C CYS A 32 -25.69 4.09 12.41
N ASP A 33 -25.40 4.88 11.37
CA ASP A 33 -25.65 6.33 11.31
C ASP A 33 -25.14 7.10 12.55
N PHE A 34 -23.87 6.87 12.91
CA PHE A 34 -23.25 7.55 14.04
C PHE A 34 -23.29 9.07 13.88
N PHE A 35 -23.61 9.79 14.96
CA PHE A 35 -23.53 11.24 14.99
C PHE A 35 -22.13 11.71 15.43
N TRP A 36 -21.53 12.67 14.71
CA TRP A 36 -20.27 13.31 15.10
C TRP A 36 -20.26 14.79 14.73
N ASN A 37 -19.41 15.57 15.43
CA ASN A 37 -19.20 16.97 15.11
C ASN A 37 -18.21 17.12 13.94
N THR A 38 -18.71 17.58 12.79
CA THR A 38 -17.93 17.74 11.56
C THR A 38 -16.84 18.81 11.67
N LEU A 39 -16.96 19.78 12.58
CA LEU A 39 -15.97 20.86 12.79
C LEU A 39 -14.61 20.35 13.29
N HIS A 40 -14.58 19.16 13.89
CA HIS A 40 -13.36 18.57 14.44
C HIS A 40 -12.55 17.76 13.41
N PHE A 41 -13.09 17.57 12.20
CA PHE A 41 -12.48 16.73 11.17
C PHE A 41 -12.26 17.51 9.88
N THR A 42 -11.30 17.07 9.08
CA THR A 42 -11.01 17.67 7.78
C THR A 42 -12.16 17.44 6.80
N GLU A 43 -12.25 18.29 5.78
CA GLU A 43 -13.22 18.10 4.68
C GLU A 43 -13.12 16.71 4.05
N TRP A 44 -11.90 16.19 3.89
CA TRP A 44 -11.68 14.83 3.43
C TRP A 44 -12.25 13.79 4.39
N GLY A 45 -11.99 13.92 5.70
CA GLY A 45 -12.54 13.01 6.69
C GLY A 45 -14.07 13.00 6.68
N ASN A 46 -14.71 14.16 6.59
CA ASN A 46 -16.17 14.27 6.61
C ASN A 46 -16.87 13.67 5.36
N LYS A 47 -16.14 13.25 4.33
CA LYS A 47 -16.70 12.54 3.16
C LYS A 47 -17.06 11.08 3.44
N PHE A 48 -16.54 10.49 4.52
CA PHE A 48 -16.75 9.09 4.88
C PHE A 48 -17.94 8.93 5.84
N TRP A 49 -18.75 7.87 5.62
CA TRP A 49 -19.90 7.47 6.46
C TRP A 49 -20.95 8.56 6.66
N ASN A 50 -21.12 9.42 5.66
CA ASN A 50 -22.13 10.49 5.65
C ASN A 50 -23.50 10.02 5.13
N SER A 51 -23.60 8.78 4.63
CA SER A 51 -24.83 8.13 4.18
C SER A 51 -24.75 6.63 4.43
N SER A 52 -25.91 6.00 4.60
CA SER A 52 -26.05 4.55 4.59
C SER A 52 -25.44 3.94 3.33
N MET A 53 -24.87 2.75 3.45
CA MET A 53 -24.20 2.05 2.36
C MET A 53 -25.04 0.90 1.86
N THR A 54 -25.06 0.70 0.55
CA THR A 54 -25.75 -0.41 -0.08
C THR A 54 -24.85 -1.65 -0.19
N ILE A 55 -25.46 -2.81 -0.40
CA ILE A 55 -24.70 -4.04 -0.68
C ILE A 55 -23.87 -3.93 -1.96
N PHE A 56 -24.30 -3.09 -2.92
CA PHE A 56 -23.55 -2.83 -4.14
C PHE A 56 -22.23 -2.10 -3.83
N ASP A 57 -22.26 -1.09 -2.96
CA ASP A 57 -21.05 -0.37 -2.51
C ASP A 57 -20.06 -1.30 -1.81
N PHE A 58 -20.57 -2.26 -1.02
CA PHE A 58 -19.77 -3.29 -0.38
C PHE A 58 -19.12 -4.24 -1.41
N LEU A 59 -19.89 -4.79 -2.35
CA LEU A 59 -19.37 -5.72 -3.36
C LEU A 59 -18.34 -5.06 -4.28
N GLN A 60 -18.57 -3.79 -4.63
CA GLN A 60 -17.64 -3.03 -5.44
C GLN A 60 -16.33 -2.78 -4.69
N SER A 61 -16.40 -2.39 -3.41
CA SER A 61 -15.22 -2.24 -2.54
C SER A 61 -14.47 -3.56 -2.35
N ALA A 62 -15.19 -4.68 -2.21
CA ALA A 62 -14.61 -6.02 -2.05
C ALA A 62 -13.92 -6.55 -3.31
N SER A 63 -14.29 -6.07 -4.50
CA SER A 63 -13.68 -6.47 -5.76
C SER A 63 -12.23 -5.99 -5.91
N CYS A 64 -11.89 -4.85 -5.31
CA CYS A 64 -10.61 -4.14 -5.44
C CYS A 64 -10.17 -3.81 -6.88
N LEU A 65 -11.06 -3.94 -7.88
CA LEU A 65 -10.74 -3.76 -9.30
C LEU A 65 -11.36 -2.50 -9.91
N PHE A 66 -12.41 -1.95 -9.30
CA PHE A 66 -13.22 -0.85 -9.86
C PHE A 66 -13.57 0.20 -8.79
N ILE A 67 -12.54 0.83 -8.19
CA ILE A 67 -12.73 1.73 -7.05
C ILE A 67 -13.10 3.17 -7.45
N GLU A 68 -12.82 3.61 -8.69
CA GLU A 68 -13.26 4.93 -9.17
C GLU A 68 -14.79 5.13 -9.04
N GLU A 69 -15.56 4.03 -9.04
CA GLU A 69 -17.01 4.03 -8.83
C GLU A 69 -17.43 3.73 -7.37
N ALA A 70 -16.66 2.94 -6.59
CA ALA A 70 -16.88 2.73 -5.15
C ALA A 70 -16.36 3.94 -4.37
N LYS A 71 -17.10 5.05 -4.41
CA LYS A 71 -16.79 6.33 -3.77
C LYS A 71 -16.31 6.19 -2.32
N ASN A 72 -15.01 5.95 -2.09
CA ASN A 72 -14.23 6.25 -0.89
C ASN A 72 -15.00 6.13 0.44
N GLN A 73 -15.76 5.06 0.66
CA GLN A 73 -16.76 5.08 1.72
C GLN A 73 -16.36 4.20 2.91
N ILE A 74 -15.80 3.01 2.67
CA ILE A 74 -15.56 2.02 3.74
C ILE A 74 -14.11 2.02 4.21
N ASN A 75 -13.14 1.94 3.28
CA ASN A 75 -11.74 1.83 3.65
C ASN A 75 -10.78 2.36 2.55
N PRO A 76 -10.30 3.60 2.64
CA PRO A 76 -9.30 4.16 1.73
C PRO A 76 -7.93 3.48 1.89
N SER A 77 -7.66 2.80 3.02
CA SER A 77 -6.47 1.96 3.12
C SER A 77 -6.49 0.79 2.12
N ALA A 78 -7.64 0.45 1.53
CA ALA A 78 -7.72 -0.51 0.43
C ALA A 78 -7.15 0.02 -0.90
N TRP A 79 -6.84 1.31 -1.03
CA TRP A 79 -6.24 1.88 -2.26
C TRP A 79 -4.90 1.23 -2.62
N TYR A 80 -4.11 0.84 -1.62
CA TYR A 80 -2.86 0.10 -1.85
C TYR A 80 -3.13 -1.33 -2.35
N LEU A 81 -4.26 -1.92 -1.94
CA LEU A 81 -4.68 -3.24 -2.38
C LEU A 81 -4.99 -3.26 -3.86
N GLU A 82 -5.68 -2.23 -4.36
CA GLU A 82 -6.00 -2.09 -5.77
C GLU A 82 -4.74 -2.14 -6.64
N TYR A 83 -3.72 -1.32 -6.32
CA TYR A 83 -2.45 -1.38 -7.03
C TYR A 83 -1.82 -2.77 -6.94
N GLU A 84 -1.84 -3.40 -5.76
CA GLU A 84 -1.27 -4.74 -5.60
C GLU A 84 -2.02 -5.80 -6.43
N VAL A 85 -3.35 -5.73 -6.50
CA VAL A 85 -4.20 -6.62 -7.31
C VAL A 85 -3.96 -6.38 -8.80
N TRP A 86 -3.87 -5.13 -9.25
CA TRP A 86 -3.51 -4.83 -10.63
C TRP A 86 -2.09 -5.30 -10.99
N LEU A 87 -1.13 -5.17 -10.07
CA LEU A 87 0.23 -5.70 -10.24
C LEU A 87 0.18 -7.23 -10.45
N PHE A 88 -0.72 -7.95 -9.77
CA PHE A 88 -0.87 -9.39 -9.97
C PHE A 88 -1.32 -9.79 -11.37
N LEU A 89 -2.10 -8.93 -12.03
CA LEU A 89 -2.61 -9.17 -13.38
C LEU A 89 -1.62 -8.69 -14.46
N ILE A 90 -1.04 -7.51 -14.28
CA ILE A 90 -0.23 -6.83 -15.30
C ILE A 90 1.23 -7.31 -15.31
N MET A 91 1.84 -7.53 -14.13
CA MET A 91 3.26 -7.88 -14.02
C MET A 91 3.65 -9.16 -14.79
N PRO A 92 2.84 -10.25 -14.79
CA PRO A 92 3.11 -11.45 -15.58
C PRO A 92 3.15 -11.19 -17.08
N LEU A 93 2.26 -10.32 -17.57
CA LEU A 93 2.18 -9.98 -18.99
C LEU A 93 3.44 -9.22 -19.40
N ILE A 94 3.85 -8.22 -18.63
CA ILE A 94 5.07 -7.45 -18.87
C ILE A 94 6.30 -8.36 -18.84
N ILE A 95 6.45 -9.18 -17.80
CA ILE A 95 7.58 -10.10 -17.69
C ILE A 95 7.57 -11.13 -18.83
N GLY A 96 6.39 -11.64 -19.22
CA GLY A 96 6.23 -12.56 -20.35
C GLY A 96 6.70 -11.95 -21.66
N ILE A 97 6.31 -10.70 -21.93
CA ILE A 97 6.74 -9.94 -23.11
C ILE A 97 8.25 -9.70 -23.08
N VAL A 98 8.79 -9.23 -21.96
CA VAL A 98 10.24 -8.95 -21.81
C VAL A 98 11.06 -10.22 -21.97
N ASN A 99 10.61 -11.35 -21.44
CA ASN A 99 11.30 -12.63 -21.62
C ASN A 99 11.27 -13.12 -23.08
N LYS A 100 10.24 -12.76 -23.85
CA LYS A 100 10.14 -13.11 -25.28
C LYS A 100 11.01 -12.22 -26.16
N ILE A 101 11.05 -10.91 -25.90
CA ILE A 101 11.79 -9.92 -26.70
C ILE A 101 13.26 -9.81 -26.27
N GLY A 102 13.56 -10.19 -25.03
CA GLY A 102 14.89 -10.16 -24.43
C GLY A 102 15.13 -8.90 -23.59
N TRP A 103 15.81 -9.09 -22.46
CA TRP A 103 16.12 -8.04 -21.49
C TRP A 103 17.01 -6.91 -22.02
N LYS A 104 17.66 -7.08 -23.18
CA LYS A 104 18.44 -6.02 -23.86
C LYS A 104 17.56 -4.80 -24.18
N TYR A 105 16.28 -5.02 -24.49
CA TYR A 105 15.32 -3.97 -24.82
C TYR A 105 14.51 -3.47 -23.61
N SER A 106 14.85 -3.92 -22.39
CA SER A 106 14.15 -3.52 -21.16
C SER A 106 14.23 -2.03 -20.86
N TRP A 107 15.20 -1.31 -21.42
CA TRP A 107 15.26 0.16 -21.34
C TRP A 107 14.06 0.84 -22.00
N GLY A 108 13.36 0.19 -22.94
CA GLY A 108 12.09 0.68 -23.46
C GLY A 108 10.98 0.78 -22.39
N LEU A 109 11.07 0.01 -21.31
CA LEU A 109 10.17 0.11 -20.16
C LEU A 109 10.32 1.46 -19.44
N LEU A 110 11.53 2.02 -19.44
CA LEU A 110 11.80 3.36 -18.88
C LEU A 110 11.06 4.43 -19.68
N LEU A 111 11.00 4.30 -21.01
CA LEU A 111 10.25 5.22 -21.86
C LEU A 111 8.75 5.18 -21.56
N VAL A 112 8.19 3.99 -21.32
CA VAL A 112 6.78 3.84 -20.87
C VAL A 112 6.57 4.48 -19.50
N GLY A 113 7.53 4.30 -18.57
CA GLY A 113 7.56 4.96 -17.27
C GLY A 113 7.55 6.49 -17.37
N LEU A 114 8.43 7.04 -18.19
CA LEU A 114 8.53 8.48 -18.45
C LEU A 114 7.28 9.02 -19.13
N PHE A 115 6.72 8.30 -20.11
CA PHE A 115 5.50 8.69 -20.81
C PHE A 115 4.33 8.94 -19.84
N ALA A 116 4.14 8.07 -18.84
CA ALA A 116 3.09 8.27 -17.84
C ALA A 116 3.31 9.52 -16.96
N LEU A 117 4.56 9.90 -16.69
CA LEU A 117 4.89 11.11 -15.93
C LEU A 117 4.56 12.40 -16.72
N PHE A 118 4.72 12.38 -18.04
CA PHE A 118 4.50 13.54 -18.90
C PHE A 118 3.07 13.69 -19.41
N THR A 119 2.27 12.62 -19.36
CA THR A 119 0.90 12.61 -19.90
C THR A 119 -0.18 13.06 -18.91
N ASN A 120 0.22 13.49 -17.70
CA ASN A 120 -0.67 13.99 -16.63
C ASN A 120 -1.92 13.10 -16.42
N GLN A 121 -1.74 11.78 -16.55
CA GLN A 121 -2.81 10.81 -16.39
C GLN A 121 -3.24 10.74 -14.92
N SER A 122 -4.49 10.36 -14.68
CA SER A 122 -4.94 10.09 -13.31
C SER A 122 -4.10 8.95 -12.71
N MET A 123 -3.84 9.03 -11.40
CA MET A 123 -3.05 8.04 -10.66
C MET A 123 -3.67 6.63 -10.75
N TYR A 124 -4.97 6.54 -11.06
CA TYR A 124 -5.75 5.31 -11.22
C TYR A 124 -5.94 4.87 -12.67
N SER A 125 -5.39 5.61 -13.64
CA SER A 125 -5.45 5.18 -15.04
C SER A 125 -4.64 3.91 -15.26
N LEU A 126 -5.17 3.00 -16.08
CA LEU A 126 -4.48 1.77 -16.48
C LEU A 126 -3.07 2.05 -17.05
N VAL A 127 -2.92 3.15 -17.80
CA VAL A 127 -1.63 3.59 -18.36
C VAL A 127 -0.61 3.85 -17.26
N TYR A 128 -1.00 4.53 -16.19
CA TYR A 128 -0.14 4.82 -15.05
C TYR A 128 0.28 3.53 -14.32
N VAL A 129 -0.66 2.60 -14.12
CA VAL A 129 -0.38 1.30 -13.51
C VAL A 129 0.61 0.48 -14.34
N ILE A 130 0.42 0.41 -15.66
CA ILE A 130 1.34 -0.27 -16.59
C ILE A 130 2.74 0.35 -16.48
N ALA A 131 2.82 1.68 -16.47
CA ALA A 131 4.09 2.39 -16.34
C ALA A 131 4.83 2.08 -15.03
N ILE A 132 4.12 2.01 -13.89
CA ILE A 132 4.71 1.58 -12.62
C ILE A 132 5.24 0.15 -12.71
N CYS A 133 4.47 -0.78 -13.28
CA CYS A 133 4.91 -2.17 -13.44
C CYS A 133 6.20 -2.26 -14.27
N CYS A 134 6.24 -1.53 -15.39
CA CYS A 134 7.40 -1.42 -16.28
C CYS A 134 8.64 -0.91 -15.53
N MET A 135 8.48 0.17 -14.74
CA MET A 135 9.55 0.73 -13.91
C MET A 135 10.02 -0.25 -12.84
N GLY A 136 9.10 -0.96 -12.16
CA GLY A 136 9.44 -1.98 -11.17
C GLY A 136 10.19 -3.17 -11.77
N ALA A 137 9.78 -3.63 -12.95
CA ALA A 137 10.48 -4.69 -13.68
C ALA A 137 11.90 -4.27 -14.10
N LEU A 138 12.06 -3.05 -14.60
CA LEU A 138 13.37 -2.49 -14.94
C LEU A 138 14.25 -2.31 -13.70
N ALA A 139 13.70 -1.77 -12.61
CA ALA A 139 14.42 -1.60 -11.36
C ALA A 139 14.97 -2.94 -10.86
N ARG A 140 14.14 -3.99 -10.87
CA ARG A 140 14.56 -5.36 -10.55
C ARG A 140 15.70 -5.83 -11.46
N TYR A 141 15.61 -5.61 -12.77
CA TYR A 141 16.66 -6.00 -13.71
C TYR A 141 18.00 -5.32 -13.42
N ILE A 142 17.99 -3.99 -13.25
CA ILE A 142 19.19 -3.20 -12.93
C ILE A 142 19.81 -3.71 -11.63
N THR A 143 18.98 -3.90 -10.61
CA THR A 143 19.47 -4.34 -9.31
C THR A 143 19.92 -5.81 -9.31
N GLN A 144 19.47 -6.70 -10.21
CA GLN A 144 20.12 -8.03 -10.35
C GLN A 144 21.53 -7.92 -10.91
N ARG A 145 21.76 -7.01 -11.86
CA ARG A 145 23.06 -6.87 -12.52
C ARG A 145 24.07 -6.04 -11.72
N CYS A 146 23.59 -5.09 -10.93
CA CYS A 146 24.44 -4.22 -10.12
C CYS A 146 24.55 -4.76 -8.70
N GLU A 147 25.76 -5.08 -8.24
CA GLU A 147 25.98 -5.58 -6.86
C GLU A 147 25.80 -4.49 -5.79
N LEU A 148 25.96 -3.22 -6.15
CA LEU A 148 25.79 -2.05 -5.26
C LEU A 148 26.51 -2.18 -3.91
N LYS A 149 27.77 -2.64 -3.92
CA LYS A 149 28.58 -2.92 -2.72
C LYS A 149 28.73 -1.72 -1.77
N PHE A 150 28.62 -0.49 -2.27
CA PHE A 150 28.70 0.72 -1.45
C PHE A 150 27.61 0.77 -0.37
N LEU A 151 26.45 0.12 -0.59
CA LEU A 151 25.36 0.04 0.40
C LEU A 151 25.74 -0.78 1.63
N GLN A 152 26.83 -1.57 1.60
CA GLN A 152 27.31 -2.29 2.77
C GLN A 152 28.03 -1.38 3.77
N ASN A 153 28.49 -0.20 3.34
CA ASN A 153 29.07 0.79 4.23
C ASN A 153 27.96 1.47 5.04
N LYS A 154 28.04 1.38 6.38
CA LYS A 154 27.00 1.92 7.29
C LYS A 154 26.78 3.43 7.12
N ILE A 155 27.82 4.23 6.90
CA ILE A 155 27.70 5.68 6.73
C ILE A 155 26.95 5.98 5.43
N ILE A 156 27.36 5.33 4.34
CA ILE A 156 26.72 5.50 3.03
C ILE A 156 25.28 5.01 3.06
N LEU A 157 25.01 3.90 3.74
CA LEU A 157 23.66 3.37 3.93
C LEU A 157 22.76 4.36 4.67
N VAL A 158 23.23 4.92 5.77
CA VAL A 158 22.47 5.91 6.55
C VAL A 158 22.22 7.17 5.72
N LEU A 159 23.22 7.66 4.98
CA LEU A 159 23.04 8.78 4.05
C LEU A 159 22.04 8.44 2.94
N TRP A 160 22.13 7.24 2.36
CA TRP A 160 21.24 6.77 1.32
C TRP A 160 19.79 6.69 1.79
N ILE A 161 19.54 6.08 2.96
CA ILE A 161 18.22 6.03 3.58
C ILE A 161 17.75 7.43 3.96
N GLY A 162 18.63 8.27 4.50
CA GLY A 162 18.32 9.65 4.88
C GLY A 162 17.87 10.48 3.67
N VAL A 163 18.58 10.39 2.54
CA VAL A 163 18.20 11.03 1.28
C VAL A 163 16.88 10.43 0.77
N ALA A 164 16.70 9.12 0.84
CA ALA A 164 15.47 8.47 0.38
C ALA A 164 14.24 8.94 1.19
N VAL A 165 14.35 9.02 2.51
CA VAL A 165 13.31 9.54 3.41
C VAL A 165 13.08 11.03 3.14
N PHE A 166 14.15 11.81 2.96
CA PHE A 166 14.04 13.23 2.59
C PHE A 166 13.22 13.42 1.31
N LEU A 167 13.56 12.68 0.24
CA LEU A 167 12.84 12.69 -1.04
C LEU A 167 11.37 12.29 -0.91
N LEU A 168 11.05 11.34 -0.02
CA LEU A 168 9.66 10.93 0.25
C LEU A 168 8.87 11.99 1.03
N SER A 169 9.54 12.66 1.97
CA SER A 169 8.95 13.65 2.87
C SER A 169 8.72 15.03 2.22
N HIS A 170 9.30 15.27 1.03
CA HIS A 170 9.42 16.57 0.36
C HIS A 170 8.10 17.26 -0.09
N VAL A 171 6.93 16.80 0.35
CA VAL A 171 5.62 17.41 0.04
C VAL A 171 5.53 18.88 0.48
N TYR A 172 6.37 19.33 1.39
CA TYR A 172 6.29 20.67 1.99
C TYR A 172 6.95 21.80 1.20
N PHE A 173 7.60 21.56 0.05
CA PHE A 173 8.42 22.57 -0.63
C PHE A 173 7.84 23.14 -1.95
N GLY A 174 6.54 23.00 -2.19
CA GLY A 174 5.86 23.76 -3.25
C GLY A 174 6.20 23.39 -4.70
N VAL A 175 6.82 22.23 -4.96
CA VAL A 175 7.38 21.86 -6.29
C VAL A 175 6.35 21.36 -7.33
N GLY A 176 5.05 21.61 -7.12
CA GLY A 176 4.00 21.17 -8.06
C GLY A 176 4.05 19.67 -8.40
N LYS A 177 3.54 19.23 -9.55
CA LYS A 177 3.43 17.79 -9.92
C LYS A 177 4.76 17.01 -9.94
N THR A 178 5.92 17.68 -9.93
CA THR A 178 7.24 17.03 -9.91
C THR A 178 7.56 16.33 -8.58
N TYR A 179 6.84 16.64 -7.48
CA TYR A 179 7.04 15.94 -6.20
C TYR A 179 6.81 14.42 -6.31
N MET A 180 5.94 13.98 -7.23
CA MET A 180 5.67 12.55 -7.43
C MET A 180 6.90 11.81 -7.97
N LEU A 181 7.69 12.47 -8.82
CA LEU A 181 8.93 11.92 -9.36
C LEU A 181 10.00 11.78 -8.26
N PHE A 182 10.16 12.78 -7.40
CA PHE A 182 11.06 12.70 -6.24
C PHE A 182 10.64 11.59 -5.26
N ARG A 183 9.34 11.45 -4.98
CA ARG A 183 8.82 10.34 -4.19
C ARG A 183 9.10 8.98 -4.83
N GLY A 184 8.96 8.88 -6.14
CA GLY A 184 9.31 7.69 -6.90
C GLY A 184 10.78 7.30 -6.72
N PHE A 185 11.69 8.27 -6.79
CA PHE A 185 13.11 8.04 -6.53
C PHE A 185 13.38 7.62 -5.09
N GLY A 186 12.81 8.32 -4.11
CA GLY A 186 12.96 7.95 -2.69
C GLY A 186 12.45 6.53 -2.41
N ALA A 187 11.28 6.16 -2.94
CA ALA A 187 10.75 4.81 -2.81
C ALA A 187 11.66 3.76 -3.46
N ALA A 188 12.16 4.02 -4.68
CA ALA A 188 13.09 3.12 -5.37
C ALA A 188 14.39 2.92 -4.58
N MET A 189 14.95 3.99 -4.00
CA MET A 189 16.14 3.92 -3.15
C MET A 189 15.94 3.03 -1.92
N ILE A 190 14.75 3.08 -1.29
CA ILE A 190 14.39 2.20 -0.17
C ILE A 190 14.31 0.75 -0.64
N ILE A 191 13.61 0.47 -1.75
CA ILE A 191 13.46 -0.88 -2.30
C ILE A 191 14.83 -1.50 -2.61
N VAL A 192 15.71 -0.72 -3.26
CA VAL A 192 17.10 -1.13 -3.56
C VAL A 192 17.84 -1.50 -2.27
N THR A 193 17.65 -0.72 -1.21
CA THR A 193 18.28 -0.96 0.09
C THR A 193 17.81 -2.28 0.69
N PHE A 194 16.50 -2.50 0.77
CA PHE A 194 15.93 -3.77 1.26
C PHE A 194 16.42 -4.98 0.48
N TRP A 195 16.71 -4.81 -0.80
CA TRP A 195 17.14 -5.92 -1.63
C TRP A 195 18.63 -6.23 -1.58
N LYS A 196 19.47 -5.20 -1.42
CA LYS A 196 20.94 -5.34 -1.48
C LYS A 196 21.62 -5.37 -0.14
N TYR A 197 21.01 -4.75 0.86
CA TYR A 197 21.57 -4.77 2.20
C TYR A 197 21.21 -6.07 2.91
N ASN A 198 22.19 -6.68 3.57
CA ASN A 198 21.99 -7.94 4.27
C ASN A 198 21.40 -7.69 5.66
N PHE A 199 20.08 -7.53 5.73
CA PHE A 199 19.35 -7.31 6.97
C PHE A 199 19.37 -8.52 7.92
N ASP A 200 19.66 -9.73 7.44
CA ASP A 200 19.73 -10.93 8.29
C ASP A 200 20.85 -10.86 9.33
N LYS A 201 21.85 -10.00 9.11
CA LYS A 201 22.95 -9.75 10.04
C LYS A 201 22.61 -8.73 11.14
N ILE A 202 21.47 -8.06 11.04
CA ILE A 202 21.03 -7.09 12.04
C ILE A 202 20.21 -7.83 13.12
N PRO A 203 20.51 -7.62 14.41
CA PRO A 203 19.69 -8.18 15.48
C PRO A 203 18.25 -7.71 15.36
N LYS A 204 17.34 -8.67 15.24
CA LYS A 204 15.90 -8.40 15.13
C LYS A 204 15.37 -7.86 16.46
N VAL A 205 14.68 -6.74 16.38
CA VAL A 205 14.04 -6.11 17.53
C VAL A 205 12.62 -6.65 17.64
N LYS A 206 12.32 -7.39 18.72
CA LYS A 206 11.05 -8.16 18.87
C LYS A 206 9.79 -7.31 18.70
N TRP A 207 9.78 -6.08 19.20
CA TRP A 207 8.60 -5.21 19.08
C TRP A 207 8.41 -4.68 17.65
N LEU A 208 9.50 -4.43 16.91
CA LEU A 208 9.43 -4.08 15.50
C LEU A 208 8.98 -5.28 14.65
N GLU A 209 9.42 -6.49 15.00
CA GLU A 209 8.95 -7.71 14.36
C GLU A 209 7.45 -7.92 14.60
N PHE A 210 6.97 -7.69 15.83
CA PHE A 210 5.55 -7.71 16.14
C PHE A 210 4.76 -6.70 15.28
N LEU A 211 5.19 -5.44 15.24
CA LEU A 211 4.54 -4.41 14.42
C LEU A 211 4.58 -4.75 12.92
N GLY A 212 5.70 -5.30 12.46
CA GLY A 212 5.86 -5.78 11.09
C GLY A 212 4.87 -6.89 10.75
N ASN A 213 4.67 -7.84 11.66
CA ASN A 213 3.77 -8.98 11.46
C ASN A 213 2.29 -8.60 11.37
N ILE A 214 1.88 -7.51 12.03
CA ILE A 214 0.49 -7.01 12.00
C ILE A 214 0.31 -5.80 11.08
N SER A 215 1.36 -5.36 10.38
CA SER A 215 1.40 -4.07 9.67
C SER A 215 0.31 -3.93 8.60
N PHE A 216 0.02 -5.02 7.89
CA PHE A 216 -1.01 -5.07 6.88
C PHE A 216 -2.41 -4.93 7.50
N GLU A 217 -2.73 -5.73 8.52
CA GLU A 217 -4.02 -5.66 9.20
C GLU A 217 -4.19 -4.32 9.91
N PHE A 218 -3.13 -3.79 10.51
CA PHE A 218 -3.11 -2.46 11.12
C PHE A 218 -3.58 -1.40 10.13
N TYR A 219 -3.05 -1.44 8.91
CA TYR A 219 -3.39 -0.46 7.88
C TYR A 219 -4.88 -0.50 7.48
N ILE A 220 -5.43 -1.72 7.34
CA ILE A 220 -6.85 -1.93 7.00
C ILE A 220 -7.76 -1.54 8.16
N VAL A 221 -7.36 -1.83 9.40
CA VAL A 221 -8.17 -1.54 10.59
C VAL A 221 -8.18 -0.06 10.94
N GLN A 222 -7.02 0.61 10.82
CA GLN A 222 -6.83 1.96 11.36
C GLN A 222 -7.86 2.95 10.86
N HIS A 223 -8.19 2.91 9.56
CA HIS A 223 -9.17 3.86 9.03
C HIS A 223 -10.58 3.60 9.56
N VAL A 224 -11.03 2.34 9.57
CA VAL A 224 -12.35 1.96 10.11
C VAL A 224 -12.46 2.34 11.59
N ALA A 225 -11.39 2.11 12.37
CA ALA A 225 -11.34 2.51 13.78
C ALA A 225 -11.46 4.04 13.94
N LEU A 226 -10.69 4.82 13.18
CA LEU A 226 -10.78 6.29 13.20
C LEU A 226 -12.20 6.79 12.87
N LEU A 227 -12.88 6.18 11.90
CA LEU A 227 -14.27 6.54 11.57
C LEU A 227 -15.25 6.16 12.69
N ALA A 228 -15.13 4.94 13.22
CA ALA A 228 -16.03 4.42 14.25
C ALA A 228 -15.96 5.20 15.57
N PHE A 229 -14.78 5.71 15.94
CA PHE A 229 -14.59 6.45 17.19
C PHE A 229 -14.82 7.97 17.07
N ARG A 230 -15.22 8.49 15.90
CA ARG A 230 -15.54 9.93 15.75
C ARG A 230 -16.54 10.47 16.78
N PRO A 231 -17.60 9.75 17.18
CA PRO A 231 -18.54 10.24 18.18
C PRO A 231 -17.88 10.50 19.54
N VAL A 232 -16.74 9.86 19.82
CA VAL A 232 -16.00 9.97 21.08
C VAL A 232 -14.92 11.06 21.00
N PHE A 233 -14.88 11.86 19.92
CA PHE A 233 -13.96 12.98 19.76
C PHE A 233 -14.36 14.16 20.66
N VAL A 234 -14.16 13.98 21.96
CA VAL A 234 -14.29 15.03 23.00
C VAL A 234 -12.91 15.52 23.41
N HIS A 235 -11.94 14.59 23.50
CA HIS A 235 -10.54 14.89 23.78
C HIS A 235 -9.64 14.25 22.71
N PRO A 236 -8.86 15.04 21.93
CA PRO A 236 -8.04 14.52 20.84
C PRO A 236 -7.05 13.44 21.29
N VAL A 237 -6.42 13.61 22.46
CA VAL A 237 -5.47 12.64 23.02
C VAL A 237 -6.16 11.32 23.34
N PHE A 238 -7.33 11.37 23.98
CA PHE A 238 -8.09 10.17 24.31
C PHE A 238 -8.54 9.44 23.04
N TYR A 239 -9.05 10.19 22.05
CA TYR A 239 -9.41 9.65 20.74
C TYR A 239 -8.22 8.97 20.04
N LEU A 240 -7.03 9.58 20.06
CA LEU A 240 -5.83 8.98 19.47
C LEU A 240 -5.39 7.70 20.20
N ILE A 241 -5.46 7.69 21.54
CA ILE A 241 -5.11 6.51 22.34
C ILE A 241 -6.10 5.38 22.08
N ILE A 242 -7.41 5.62 22.14
CA ILE A 242 -8.41 4.57 21.98
C ILE A 242 -8.42 4.01 20.54
N THR A 243 -8.26 4.87 19.54
CA THR A 243 -8.15 4.42 18.14
C THR A 243 -6.87 3.62 17.91
N LEU A 244 -5.72 4.06 18.43
CA LEU A 244 -4.48 3.30 18.30
C LEU A 244 -4.56 1.94 19.00
N LEU A 245 -5.05 1.90 20.25
CA LEU A 245 -5.16 0.66 21.02
C LEU A 245 -6.13 -0.33 20.34
N SER A 246 -7.30 0.15 19.94
CA SER A 246 -8.27 -0.69 19.22
C SER A 246 -7.70 -1.21 17.91
N THR A 247 -7.01 -0.37 17.13
CA THR A 247 -6.35 -0.82 15.90
C THR A 247 -5.32 -1.91 16.15
N VAL A 248 -4.41 -1.72 17.11
CA VAL A 248 -3.37 -2.72 17.41
C VAL A 248 -3.98 -4.05 17.85
N ILE A 249 -4.99 -4.00 18.72
CA ILE A 249 -5.67 -5.20 19.25
C ILE A 249 -6.40 -5.93 18.11
N ILE A 250 -7.23 -5.24 17.34
CA ILE A 250 -8.00 -5.84 16.25
C ILE A 250 -7.07 -6.36 15.15
N ALA A 251 -6.02 -5.61 14.78
CA ALA A 251 -5.04 -6.04 13.81
C ALA A 251 -4.33 -7.33 14.25
N TRP A 252 -3.95 -7.42 15.52
CA TRP A 252 -3.37 -8.65 16.08
C TRP A 252 -4.35 -9.83 16.04
N ILE A 253 -5.62 -9.62 16.37
CA ILE A 253 -6.66 -10.67 16.30
C ILE A 253 -6.83 -11.14 14.84
N LEU A 254 -6.98 -10.22 13.88
CA LEU A 254 -7.09 -10.55 12.47
C LEU A 254 -5.88 -11.33 11.98
N ASN A 255 -4.68 -10.86 12.30
CA ASN A 255 -3.45 -11.52 11.90
C ASN A 255 -3.39 -12.95 12.44
N LYS A 256 -3.69 -13.15 13.74
CA LYS A 256 -3.60 -14.45 14.40
C LYS A 256 -4.66 -15.44 13.94
N TYR A 257 -5.91 -15.01 13.77
CA TYR A 257 -7.06 -15.90 13.57
C TYR A 257 -7.55 -15.98 12.14
N VAL A 258 -7.32 -14.94 11.34
CA VAL A 258 -7.75 -14.86 9.95
C VAL A 258 -6.55 -15.10 9.06
N THR A 259 -5.56 -14.21 9.08
CA THR A 259 -4.46 -14.20 8.11
C THR A 259 -3.48 -15.37 8.26
N ALA A 260 -3.00 -15.63 9.47
CA ALA A 260 -2.01 -16.68 9.74
C ALA A 260 -2.56 -18.07 9.46
N LYS A 261 -3.87 -18.27 9.64
CA LYS A 261 -4.53 -19.57 9.41
C LYS A 261 -4.47 -20.01 7.94
N PHE A 262 -4.50 -19.05 7.01
CA PHE A 262 -4.44 -19.34 5.57
C PHE A 262 -3.01 -19.40 5.02
N LEU A 263 -1.99 -18.98 5.77
CA LEU A 263 -0.58 -19.11 5.38
C LEU A 263 -0.02 -20.53 5.50
N TYR A 264 -0.68 -21.39 6.29
CA TYR A 264 -0.31 -22.80 6.51
C TYR A 264 -1.14 -23.80 5.68
N LEU A 265 -1.96 -23.32 4.73
CA LEU A 265 -2.74 -24.09 3.76
C LEU A 265 -2.21 -23.89 2.33
#